data_AF-A0A371R6R7-F1
#
_entry.id   AF-A0A371R6R7-F1
#
_cell.length_a   1.000
_cell.length_b   1.000
_cell.length_c   1.000
_cell.angle_alpha   90.00
_cell.angle_beta   90.00
_cell.angle_gamma   90.00
#
_symmetry.space_group_name_H-M   'P 1'
#
loop_
_entity.id
_entity.type
_entity.pdbx_description
1 polymer ?
#
loop_
_entity_poly.entity_id
_entity_poly.type
_entity_poly.pdbx_seq_one_letter_code
_entity_poly.pdbx_strand_id
1 'polypeptide(L)'
;MPSSPGRIGHLKHLRYQYFNADHIFNKLEGIRKYVEDYANKLRIEYTLYSPQGVDPWVEVRFRDDRGSEVVHINIRWHRKMLYAYFKGAREKAERLASILSALGAGAEAKKSGEYWYVQLTTDSITAIRRKEWLEAVKALVEELYRRGLINEEQRDRLLADINAGPNTIEIASVEMRVWEKTGDKSKRLKIMYQPRSGKAFDAAVNALKDAGFEEGVHFTAKKPEKGEHGHINLKIPAGLWRIEELRRQGADWAEKALRRLEEIAKARGFYDLLEEYLRPAREAETVDPRGLVAEDAERGIKAVIRDVKVVRDGDRPRVVVEYEVNGVTKSFSFIWGVTTRGRVIAGMKLNDEKALVLAVLIGDKAIREKRGSITLTARHLFALAELKGVGWGLLRWYAEAMRESAEL
;
A
#
# COMPACT_ATOMS: atom_id res chain seq x y z
N MET A 1 10.23 63.88 -8.47
CA MET A 1 10.99 62.99 -9.39
C MET A 1 11.71 61.93 -8.56
N PRO A 2 11.65 60.65 -8.94
CA PRO A 2 12.11 59.53 -8.11
C PRO A 2 13.53 59.06 -8.50
N SER A 3 14.28 58.56 -7.52
CA SER A 3 15.32 57.54 -7.74
C SER A 3 15.75 56.91 -6.41
N SER A 4 15.06 55.82 -6.02
CA SER A 4 15.58 54.87 -5.02
C SER A 4 16.20 53.67 -5.74
N PRO A 5 17.52 53.43 -5.62
CA PRO A 5 18.13 52.18 -6.05
C PRO A 5 18.11 51.18 -4.88
N GLY A 6 17.57 49.97 -5.09
CA GLY A 6 17.59 48.97 -4.01
C GLY A 6 16.86 47.65 -4.25
N ARG A 7 16.68 47.18 -5.49
CA ARG A 7 16.06 45.86 -5.80
C ARG A 7 17.02 44.90 -6.52
N ILE A 8 18.31 44.90 -6.15
CA ILE A 8 19.30 43.96 -6.73
C ILE A 8 19.85 42.98 -5.66
N GLY A 9 19.67 43.26 -4.36
CA GLY A 9 20.15 42.39 -3.27
C GLY A 9 19.36 41.09 -3.07
N HIS A 10 18.05 41.08 -3.36
CA HIS A 10 17.18 39.95 -2.99
C HIS A 10 17.27 38.76 -3.94
N LEU A 11 17.62 38.98 -5.22
CA LEU A 11 17.77 37.94 -6.25
C LEU A 11 19.12 37.22 -6.18
N LYS A 12 20.18 37.88 -5.71
CA LYS A 12 21.48 37.23 -5.47
C LYS A 12 21.42 36.26 -4.29
N HIS A 13 20.64 36.58 -3.26
CA HIS A 13 20.55 35.75 -2.06
C HIS A 13 19.78 34.42 -2.28
N LEU A 14 18.74 34.44 -3.12
CA LEU A 14 17.97 33.25 -3.51
C LEU A 14 18.77 32.33 -4.46
N ARG A 15 19.50 32.89 -5.45
CA ARG A 15 20.40 32.08 -6.31
C ARG A 15 21.56 31.45 -5.53
N TYR A 16 22.12 32.14 -4.54
CA TYR A 16 23.21 31.60 -3.73
C TYR A 16 22.74 30.47 -2.79
N GLN A 17 21.50 30.52 -2.29
CA GLN A 17 20.92 29.45 -1.47
C GLN A 17 20.59 28.20 -2.28
N TYR A 18 20.06 28.33 -3.51
CA TYR A 18 19.79 27.20 -4.40
C TYR A 18 21.07 26.50 -4.87
N PHE A 19 22.10 27.25 -5.32
CA PHE A 19 23.39 26.66 -5.72
C PHE A 19 24.12 25.94 -4.58
N ASN A 20 23.98 26.43 -3.34
CA ASN A 20 24.59 25.80 -2.18
C ASN A 20 23.83 24.53 -1.76
N ALA A 21 22.49 24.53 -1.84
CA ALA A 21 21.69 23.33 -1.62
C ALA A 21 22.04 22.23 -2.64
N ASP A 22 22.09 22.54 -3.93
CA ASP A 22 22.43 21.58 -4.99
C ASP A 22 23.86 21.03 -4.83
N HIS A 23 24.82 21.87 -4.43
CA HIS A 23 26.19 21.42 -4.14
C HIS A 23 26.26 20.51 -2.91
N ILE A 24 25.49 20.81 -1.87
CA ILE A 24 25.36 19.97 -0.67
C ILE A 24 24.70 18.64 -1.02
N PHE A 25 23.62 18.63 -1.80
CA PHE A 25 22.94 17.41 -2.23
C PHE A 25 23.85 16.53 -3.10
N ASN A 26 24.55 17.09 -4.08
CA ASN A 26 25.50 16.35 -4.91
C ASN A 26 26.66 15.76 -4.09
N LYS A 27 27.15 16.49 -3.08
CA LYS A 27 28.19 15.99 -2.16
C LYS A 27 27.65 14.86 -1.27
N LEU A 28 26.42 14.98 -0.78
CA LEU A 28 25.76 13.95 0.02
C LEU A 28 25.48 12.69 -0.81
N GLU A 29 25.05 12.82 -2.07
CA GLU A 29 24.89 11.70 -2.99
C GLU A 29 26.23 11.03 -3.29
N GLY A 30 27.29 11.80 -3.51
CA GLY A 30 28.64 11.26 -3.69
C GLY A 30 29.13 10.47 -2.47
N ILE A 31 28.88 10.98 -1.26
CA ILE A 31 29.19 10.27 -0.01
C ILE A 31 28.35 9.01 0.13
N ARG A 32 27.05 9.09 -0.14
CA ARG A 32 26.13 7.94 -0.08
C ARG A 32 26.59 6.82 -1.01
N LYS A 33 26.87 7.16 -2.27
CA LYS A 33 27.36 6.21 -3.27
C LYS A 33 28.67 5.57 -2.86
N TYR A 34 29.60 6.35 -2.32
CA TYR A 34 30.87 5.81 -1.79
C TYR A 34 30.64 4.81 -0.66
N VAL A 35 29.73 5.10 0.28
CA VAL A 35 29.40 4.20 1.39
C VAL A 35 28.70 2.94 0.89
N GLU A 36 27.79 3.05 -0.09
CA GLU A 36 27.13 1.93 -0.76
C GLU A 36 28.14 1.04 -1.48
N ASP A 37 29.05 1.61 -2.27
CA ASP A 37 30.11 0.88 -2.95
C ASP A 37 31.05 0.18 -1.96
N TYR A 38 31.40 0.85 -0.86
CA TYR A 38 32.21 0.27 0.20
C TYR A 38 31.49 -0.91 0.87
N ALA A 39 30.25 -0.71 1.31
CA ALA A 39 29.44 -1.76 1.95
C ALA A 39 29.21 -2.96 1.03
N ASN A 40 29.04 -2.72 -0.27
CA ASN A 40 28.89 -3.78 -1.26
C ASN A 40 30.17 -4.60 -1.49
N LYS A 41 31.35 -4.00 -1.30
CA LYS A 41 32.64 -4.70 -1.39
C LYS A 41 32.98 -5.53 -0.16
N LEU A 42 32.32 -5.29 0.98
CA LEU A 42 32.56 -6.06 2.19
C LEU A 42 32.14 -7.53 1.99
N ARG A 43 33.00 -8.43 2.46
CA ARG A 43 32.67 -9.85 2.59
C ARG A 43 31.79 -10.01 3.82
N ILE A 44 30.70 -10.75 3.67
CA ILE A 44 29.80 -11.08 4.76
C ILE A 44 30.01 -12.55 5.10
N GLU A 45 30.49 -12.81 6.30
CA GLU A 45 30.66 -14.15 6.85
C GLU A 45 29.70 -14.34 8.01
N TYR A 46 29.27 -15.57 8.27
CA TYR A 46 28.46 -15.86 9.43
C TYR A 46 28.92 -17.11 10.16
N THR A 47 28.63 -17.14 11.46
CA THR A 47 28.82 -18.32 12.30
C THR A 47 27.52 -18.60 13.04
N LEU A 48 26.95 -19.78 12.83
CA LEU A 48 25.80 -20.26 13.59
C LEU A 48 26.29 -20.90 14.88
N TYR A 49 25.87 -20.34 16.01
CA TYR A 49 26.12 -20.90 17.32
C TYR A 49 24.86 -21.62 17.80
N SER A 50 25.03 -22.90 18.09
CA SER A 50 23.97 -23.77 18.56
C SER A 50 24.43 -24.59 19.79
N PRO A 51 24.76 -23.95 20.94
CA PRO A 51 25.12 -24.68 22.15
C PRO A 51 23.89 -25.28 22.83
N GLN A 52 24.05 -26.37 23.58
CA GLN A 52 22.96 -26.98 24.33
C GLN A 52 22.49 -26.05 25.47
N GLY A 53 21.18 -25.98 25.72
CA GLY A 53 20.60 -25.18 26.80
C GLY A 53 20.55 -23.67 26.58
N VAL A 54 20.97 -23.18 25.41
CA VAL A 54 20.90 -21.76 25.02
C VAL A 54 20.25 -21.65 23.64
N ASP A 55 19.41 -20.64 23.44
CA ASP A 55 18.82 -20.36 22.13
C ASP A 55 19.91 -20.13 21.08
N PRO A 56 19.79 -20.73 19.89
CA PRO A 56 20.77 -20.54 18.83
C PRO A 56 20.81 -19.08 18.38
N TRP A 57 21.97 -18.64 17.92
CA TRP A 57 22.13 -17.32 17.31
C TRP A 57 23.11 -17.37 16.15
N VAL A 58 23.02 -16.39 15.29
CA VAL A 58 23.97 -16.21 14.19
C VAL A 58 24.74 -14.93 14.40
N GLU A 59 26.06 -15.03 14.42
CA GLU A 59 26.94 -13.87 14.36
C GLU A 59 27.29 -13.60 12.91
N VAL A 60 27.01 -12.38 12.44
CA VAL A 60 27.37 -11.93 11.10
C VAL A 60 28.52 -10.94 11.20
N ARG A 61 29.63 -11.23 10.51
CA ARG A 61 30.85 -10.42 10.48
C ARG A 61 31.02 -9.79 9.10
N PHE A 62 31.32 -8.50 9.08
CA PHE A 62 31.67 -7.76 7.88
C PHE A 62 33.19 -7.62 7.82
N ARG A 63 33.81 -8.11 6.75
CA ARG A 63 35.26 -8.05 6.54
C ARG A 63 35.62 -7.21 5.33
N ASP A 64 36.75 -6.54 5.42
CA ASP A 64 37.36 -5.86 4.28
C ASP A 64 38.02 -6.85 3.29
N ASP A 65 38.58 -6.32 2.22
CA ASP A 65 39.29 -7.07 1.17
C ASP A 65 40.52 -7.81 1.70
N ARG A 66 41.12 -7.32 2.79
CA ARG A 66 42.26 -7.93 3.49
C ARG A 66 41.83 -9.02 4.48
N GLY A 67 40.52 -9.23 4.67
CA GLY A 67 39.98 -10.20 5.60
C GLY A 67 39.94 -9.71 7.06
N SER A 68 40.18 -8.43 7.33
CA SER A 68 40.07 -7.87 8.67
C SER A 68 38.60 -7.63 9.04
N GLU A 69 38.20 -8.01 10.25
CA GLU A 69 36.86 -7.70 10.75
C GLU A 69 36.69 -6.19 10.93
N VAL A 70 35.71 -5.64 10.23
CA VAL A 70 35.33 -4.23 10.31
C VAL A 70 34.35 -4.04 11.47
N VAL A 71 33.27 -4.83 11.48
CA VAL A 71 32.20 -4.84 12.49
C VAL A 71 31.45 -6.18 12.44
N HIS A 72 30.67 -6.49 13.49
CA HIS A 72 29.76 -7.64 13.51
C HIS A 72 28.41 -7.29 14.14
N ILE A 73 27.42 -8.16 13.95
CA ILE A 73 26.11 -8.09 14.60
C ILE A 73 25.58 -9.49 14.89
N ASN A 74 24.89 -9.67 16.02
CA ASN A 74 24.29 -10.94 16.39
C ASN A 74 22.80 -10.96 16.08
N ILE A 75 22.33 -11.95 15.32
CA ILE A 75 20.93 -12.22 15.01
C ILE A 75 20.43 -13.32 15.94
N ARG A 76 19.34 -13.06 16.65
CA ARG A 76 18.75 -13.93 17.67
C ARG A 76 17.25 -14.09 17.47
N TRP A 77 16.72 -15.16 18.05
CA TRP A 77 15.30 -15.32 18.29
C TRP A 77 14.95 -14.75 19.66
N HIS A 78 14.02 -13.80 19.72
CA HIS A 78 13.55 -13.25 20.99
C HIS A 78 12.09 -12.83 20.87
N ARG A 79 11.26 -13.14 21.88
CA ARG A 79 9.83 -12.76 21.92
C ARG A 79 9.07 -13.09 20.63
N LYS A 80 9.33 -14.27 20.06
CA LYS A 80 8.72 -14.75 18.81
C LYS A 80 9.06 -13.93 17.56
N MET A 81 10.20 -13.23 17.55
CA MET A 81 10.68 -12.48 16.39
C MET A 81 12.20 -12.57 16.20
N LEU A 82 12.65 -12.35 14.97
CA LEU A 82 14.06 -12.17 14.66
C LEU A 82 14.52 -10.79 15.11
N TYR A 83 15.70 -10.74 15.69
CA TYR A 83 16.25 -9.54 16.30
C TYR A 83 17.76 -9.50 16.11
N ALA A 84 18.28 -8.44 15.50
CA ALA A 84 19.72 -8.26 15.35
C ALA A 84 20.21 -7.16 16.30
N TYR A 85 21.31 -7.42 17.00
CA TYR A 85 21.81 -6.54 18.04
C TYR A 85 23.33 -6.48 18.08
N PHE A 86 23.82 -5.25 18.22
CA PHE A 86 25.22 -4.94 18.52
C PHE A 86 25.26 -3.99 19.71
N LYS A 87 26.27 -4.18 20.58
CA LYS A 87 26.60 -3.30 21.69
C LYS A 87 28.10 -3.09 21.74
N GLY A 88 28.56 -1.83 21.81
CA GLY A 88 29.98 -1.52 21.89
C GLY A 88 30.30 -0.02 21.89
N ALA A 89 31.51 0.30 21.42
CA ALA A 89 32.00 1.66 21.26
C ALA A 89 31.23 2.43 20.19
N ARG A 90 31.22 3.77 20.32
CA ARG A 90 30.50 4.69 19.43
C ARG A 90 30.89 4.48 17.97
N GLU A 91 32.19 4.45 17.69
CA GLU A 91 32.76 4.39 16.35
C GLU A 91 32.34 3.10 15.64
N LYS A 92 32.33 1.97 16.36
CA LYS A 92 31.88 0.68 15.82
C LYS A 92 30.37 0.67 15.58
N ALA A 93 29.58 1.26 16.47
CA ALA A 93 28.13 1.33 16.30
C ALA A 93 27.74 2.22 15.12
N GLU A 94 28.33 3.42 14.99
CA GLU A 94 28.09 4.34 13.87
C GLU A 94 28.52 3.69 12.54
N ARG A 95 29.70 3.06 12.50
CA ARG A 95 30.18 2.35 11.31
C ARG A 95 29.27 1.18 10.91
N LEU A 96 28.81 0.38 11.88
CA LEU A 96 27.87 -0.71 11.64
C LEU A 96 26.53 -0.18 11.12
N ALA A 97 25.99 0.88 11.72
CA ALA A 97 24.75 1.49 11.26
C ALA A 97 24.88 2.01 9.82
N SER A 98 26.00 2.65 9.47
CA SER A 98 26.24 3.10 8.09
C SER A 98 26.29 1.94 7.09
N ILE A 99 26.99 0.84 7.41
CA ILE A 99 27.06 -0.35 6.55
C ILE A 99 25.67 -0.96 6.37
N LEU A 100 24.94 -1.18 7.46
CA LEU A 100 23.59 -1.78 7.40
C LEU A 100 22.61 -0.90 6.63
N SER A 101 22.68 0.42 6.81
CA SER A 101 21.87 1.39 6.06
C SER A 101 22.19 1.41 4.57
N ALA A 102 23.47 1.31 4.21
CA ALA A 102 23.89 1.19 2.81
C ALA A 102 23.45 -0.14 2.17
N LEU A 103 23.27 -1.19 2.97
CA LEU A 103 22.72 -2.47 2.54
C LEU A 103 21.18 -2.52 2.53
N GLY A 104 20.51 -1.42 2.88
CA GLY A 104 19.05 -1.27 2.79
C GLY A 104 18.28 -1.40 4.12
N ALA A 105 18.95 -1.64 5.26
CA ALA A 105 18.27 -1.67 6.55
C ALA A 105 18.05 -0.27 7.13
N GLY A 106 16.91 0.00 7.76
CA GLY A 106 16.73 1.22 8.56
C GLY A 106 17.53 1.17 9.87
N ALA A 107 18.85 1.32 9.81
CA ALA A 107 19.77 1.14 10.93
C ALA A 107 20.26 2.47 11.51
N GLU A 108 20.19 2.60 12.83
CA GLU A 108 20.62 3.79 13.58
C GLU A 108 21.52 3.37 14.74
N ALA A 109 22.62 4.10 14.95
CA ALA A 109 23.43 3.99 16.16
C ALA A 109 22.79 4.82 17.28
N LYS A 110 22.56 4.20 18.43
CA LYS A 110 21.88 4.81 19.57
C LYS A 110 22.73 4.71 20.83
N LYS A 111 22.71 5.76 21.65
CA LYS A 111 23.36 5.76 22.96
C LYS A 111 22.41 5.20 24.03
N SER A 112 22.92 4.32 24.88
CA SER A 112 22.24 3.87 26.09
C SER A 112 23.25 3.80 27.23
N GLY A 113 23.11 4.70 28.22
CA GLY A 113 24.11 4.86 29.27
C GLY A 113 25.50 5.14 28.69
N GLU A 114 26.46 4.27 29.00
CA GLU A 114 27.86 4.40 28.60
C GLU A 114 28.20 3.72 27.26
N TYR A 115 27.26 2.98 26.67
CA TYR A 115 27.50 2.23 25.44
C TYR A 115 26.64 2.71 24.27
N TRP A 116 27.08 2.33 23.07
CA TRP A 116 26.33 2.50 21.85
C TRP A 116 25.83 1.17 21.34
N TYR A 117 24.63 1.16 20.75
CA TYR A 117 24.02 -0.03 20.22
C TYR A 117 23.39 0.21 18.85
N VAL A 118 23.28 -0.87 18.09
CA VAL A 118 22.52 -0.94 16.83
C VAL A 118 21.54 -2.09 16.96
N GLN A 119 20.30 -1.84 16.53
CA GLN A 119 19.19 -2.77 16.71
C GLN A 119 18.37 -2.85 15.42
N LEU A 120 18.17 -4.06 14.90
CA LEU A 120 17.29 -4.33 13.75
C LEU A 120 16.12 -5.23 14.15
N THR A 121 14.94 -4.88 13.64
CA THR A 121 13.74 -5.74 13.67
C THR A 121 13.78 -6.74 12.52
N THR A 122 12.88 -7.74 12.52
CA THR A 122 12.68 -8.65 11.39
C THR A 122 12.60 -7.91 10.05
N ASP A 123 11.78 -6.86 9.95
CA ASP A 123 11.65 -6.09 8.70
C ASP A 123 13.00 -5.53 8.24
N SER A 124 13.76 -4.88 9.12
CA SER A 124 15.10 -4.35 8.79
C SER A 124 16.12 -5.43 8.47
N ILE A 125 16.02 -6.61 9.09
CA ILE A 125 16.85 -7.78 8.76
C ILE A 125 16.54 -8.26 7.35
N THR A 126 15.26 -8.37 6.98
CA THR A 126 14.84 -8.83 5.65
C THR A 126 15.05 -7.81 4.53
N ALA A 127 15.26 -6.53 4.89
CA ALA A 127 15.59 -5.46 3.96
C ALA A 127 16.98 -5.62 3.32
N ILE A 128 17.92 -6.26 4.02
CA ILE A 128 19.25 -6.53 3.49
C ILE A 128 19.16 -7.70 2.50
N ARG A 129 19.47 -7.43 1.22
CA ARG A 129 19.30 -8.40 0.13
C ARG A 129 20.58 -9.12 -0.29
N ARG A 130 21.68 -8.93 0.45
CA ARG A 130 22.92 -9.67 0.23
C ARG A 130 22.69 -11.16 0.47
N LYS A 131 23.13 -12.00 -0.48
CA LYS A 131 22.89 -13.44 -0.46
C LYS A 131 23.42 -14.08 0.83
N GLU A 132 24.62 -13.71 1.23
CA GLU A 132 25.33 -14.23 2.40
C GLU A 132 24.58 -13.87 3.70
N TRP A 133 24.00 -12.67 3.76
CA TRP A 133 23.14 -12.23 4.87
C TRP A 133 21.85 -13.06 4.94
N LEU A 134 21.17 -13.25 3.81
CA LEU A 134 19.94 -14.04 3.77
C LEU A 134 20.20 -15.51 4.12
N GLU A 135 21.33 -16.08 3.70
CA GLU A 135 21.77 -17.42 4.10
C GLU A 135 21.99 -17.52 5.61
N ALA A 136 22.66 -16.53 6.21
CA ALA A 136 22.85 -16.44 7.66
C ALA A 136 21.52 -16.44 8.43
N VAL A 137 20.55 -15.65 7.97
CA VAL A 137 19.22 -15.58 8.61
C VAL A 137 18.44 -16.88 8.41
N LYS A 138 18.48 -17.50 7.21
CA LYS A 138 17.83 -18.79 6.94
C LYS A 138 18.41 -19.91 7.80
N ALA A 139 19.74 -19.95 7.96
CA ALA A 139 20.41 -20.93 8.82
C ALA A 139 19.91 -20.86 10.27
N LEU A 140 19.68 -19.65 10.80
CA LEU A 140 19.09 -19.48 12.13
C LEU A 140 17.66 -20.03 12.19
N VAL A 141 16.81 -19.71 11.22
CA VAL A 141 15.41 -20.16 11.18
C VAL A 141 15.33 -21.69 11.14
N GLU A 142 16.15 -22.33 10.30
CA GLU A 142 16.22 -23.78 10.20
C GLU A 142 16.67 -24.43 11.51
N GLU A 143 17.65 -23.84 12.20
CA GLU A 143 18.12 -24.34 13.49
C GLU A 143 17.08 -24.17 14.61
N LEU A 144 16.34 -23.06 14.62
CA LEU A 144 15.23 -22.85 15.56
C LEU A 144 14.15 -23.93 15.38
N TYR A 145 13.82 -24.27 14.13
CA TYR A 145 12.85 -25.31 13.83
C TYR A 145 13.37 -26.69 14.23
N ARG A 146 14.62 -27.02 13.89
CA ARG A 146 15.27 -28.28 14.27
C ARG A 146 15.27 -28.51 15.79
N ARG A 147 15.41 -27.44 16.58
CA ARG A 147 15.38 -27.47 18.05
C ARG A 147 13.96 -27.43 18.65
N GLY A 148 12.93 -27.34 17.83
CA GLY A 148 11.54 -27.22 18.28
C GLY A 148 11.23 -25.89 18.99
N LEU A 149 12.07 -24.86 18.81
CA LEU A 149 11.86 -23.52 19.37
C LEU A 149 10.80 -22.73 18.59
N ILE A 150 10.55 -23.14 17.36
CA ILE A 150 9.46 -22.68 16.51
C ILE A 150 8.78 -23.88 15.86
N ASN A 151 7.48 -23.76 15.57
CA ASN A 151 6.75 -24.79 14.82
C ASN A 151 6.93 -24.61 13.29
N GLU A 152 6.40 -25.55 12.52
CA GLU A 152 6.48 -25.54 11.05
C GLU A 152 5.84 -24.29 10.44
N GLU A 153 4.65 -23.90 10.92
CA GLU A 153 3.96 -22.68 10.47
C GLU A 153 4.81 -21.42 10.68
N GLN A 154 5.49 -21.29 11.83
CA GLN A 154 6.39 -20.19 12.13
C GLN A 154 7.64 -20.21 11.26
N ARG A 155 8.21 -21.39 11.01
CA ARG A 155 9.37 -21.57 10.12
C ARG A 155 9.02 -21.10 8.71
N ASP A 156 7.95 -21.63 8.14
CA ASP A 156 7.52 -21.32 6.77
C ASP A 156 7.20 -19.85 6.61
N ARG A 157 6.52 -19.25 7.60
CA ARG A 157 6.24 -17.82 7.64
C ARG A 157 7.52 -16.98 7.65
N LEU A 158 8.50 -17.33 8.49
CA LEU A 158 9.77 -16.60 8.55
C LEU A 158 10.56 -16.72 7.25
N LEU A 159 10.61 -17.90 6.65
CA LEU A 159 11.27 -18.11 5.36
C LEU A 159 10.58 -17.34 4.23
N ALA A 160 9.25 -17.30 4.23
CA ALA A 160 8.46 -16.46 3.35
C ALA A 160 8.78 -14.97 3.53
N ASP A 161 8.83 -14.47 4.76
CA ASP A 161 9.19 -13.09 5.08
C ASP A 161 10.61 -12.73 4.60
N ILE A 162 11.58 -13.63 4.82
CA ILE A 162 12.97 -13.47 4.36
C ILE A 162 13.05 -13.40 2.85
N ASN A 163 12.34 -14.28 2.14
CA ASN A 163 12.33 -14.30 0.68
C ASN A 163 11.66 -13.03 0.11
N ALA A 164 10.53 -12.63 0.67
CA ALA A 164 9.75 -11.46 0.25
C ALA A 164 10.50 -10.13 0.46
N GLY A 165 11.38 -10.07 1.46
CA GLY A 165 12.07 -8.84 1.85
C GLY A 165 11.15 -7.91 2.66
N PRO A 166 11.45 -6.60 2.72
CA PRO A 166 10.78 -5.70 3.65
C PRO A 166 9.29 -5.56 3.32
N ASN A 167 8.48 -5.41 4.37
CA ASN A 167 7.03 -5.21 4.32
C ASN A 167 6.62 -3.79 3.91
N THR A 168 7.41 -3.09 3.11
CA THR A 168 7.18 -1.69 2.76
C THR A 168 6.87 -1.52 1.28
N ILE A 169 5.97 -0.59 1.00
CA ILE A 169 5.69 -0.04 -0.32
C ILE A 169 5.88 1.47 -0.27
N GLU A 170 6.28 2.06 -1.38
CA GLU A 170 6.42 3.51 -1.51
C GLU A 170 5.19 4.06 -2.24
N ILE A 171 4.43 4.93 -1.58
CA ILE A 171 3.28 5.63 -2.18
C ILE A 171 3.59 7.12 -2.14
N ALA A 172 3.79 7.74 -3.31
CA ALA A 172 4.15 9.15 -3.43
C ALA A 172 5.32 9.54 -2.50
N SER A 173 6.44 8.80 -2.56
CA SER A 173 7.62 9.00 -1.70
C SER A 173 7.41 8.77 -0.20
N VAL A 174 6.28 8.17 0.20
CA VAL A 174 5.99 7.78 1.58
C VAL A 174 6.14 6.26 1.71
N GLU A 175 7.12 5.81 2.49
CA GLU A 175 7.30 4.40 2.81
C GLU A 175 6.23 3.92 3.80
N MET A 176 5.27 3.13 3.33
CA MET A 176 4.19 2.59 4.13
C MET A 176 4.41 1.10 4.39
N ARG A 177 4.26 0.67 5.64
CA ARG A 177 4.30 -0.74 6.02
C ARG A 177 2.98 -1.42 5.67
N VAL A 178 3.06 -2.65 5.21
CA VAL A 178 1.95 -3.49 4.76
C VAL A 178 1.90 -4.75 5.62
N TRP A 179 0.73 -5.09 6.16
CA TRP A 179 0.52 -6.37 6.80
C TRP A 179 -0.95 -6.80 6.77
N GLU A 180 -1.17 -8.11 6.80
CA GLU A 180 -2.48 -8.68 7.08
C GLU A 180 -2.75 -8.62 8.60
N LYS A 181 -3.90 -8.08 8.97
CA LYS A 181 -4.44 -8.15 10.33
C LYS A 181 -5.53 -9.21 10.36
N THR A 182 -5.26 -10.30 11.05
CA THR A 182 -6.25 -11.33 11.37
C THR A 182 -7.00 -10.91 12.64
N GLY A 183 -8.31 -10.76 12.54
CA GLY A 183 -9.22 -10.68 13.70
C GLY A 183 -10.13 -11.91 13.75
N ASP A 184 -10.86 -12.08 14.86
CA ASP A 184 -11.67 -13.27 15.18
C ASP A 184 -12.67 -13.71 14.10
N LYS A 185 -13.02 -12.84 13.14
CA LYS A 185 -14.00 -13.12 12.06
C LYS A 185 -13.63 -12.60 10.67
N SER A 186 -12.48 -11.92 10.50
CA SER A 186 -12.08 -11.39 9.18
C SER A 186 -10.60 -11.08 9.10
N LYS A 187 -10.02 -11.36 7.94
CA LYS A 187 -8.70 -10.86 7.52
C LYS A 187 -8.86 -9.48 6.92
N ARG A 188 -7.97 -8.54 7.25
CA ARG A 188 -7.97 -7.18 6.69
C ARG A 188 -6.56 -6.76 6.34
N LEU A 189 -6.39 -6.11 5.20
CA LEU A 189 -5.12 -5.50 4.83
C LEU A 189 -4.95 -4.17 5.57
N LYS A 190 -3.75 -3.94 6.11
CA LYS A 190 -3.39 -2.68 6.74
C LYS A 190 -2.13 -2.12 6.09
N ILE A 191 -2.22 -0.86 5.64
CA ILE A 191 -1.12 -0.11 5.04
C ILE A 191 -0.96 1.20 5.82
N MET A 192 0.18 1.39 6.48
CA MET A 192 0.36 2.47 7.44
C MET A 192 1.80 3.00 7.46
N TYR A 193 1.92 4.32 7.61
CA TYR A 193 3.16 5.01 7.97
C TYR A 193 3.07 5.56 9.41
N GLN A 194 4.15 5.48 10.18
CA GLN A 194 4.18 5.92 11.60
C GLN A 194 5.30 6.94 11.83
N PRO A 195 5.08 8.22 11.50
CA PRO A 195 6.09 9.26 11.69
C PRO A 195 6.36 9.53 13.17
N ARG A 196 7.65 9.74 13.50
CA ARG A 196 8.10 10.10 14.85
C ARG A 196 8.14 11.61 15.11
N SER A 197 8.05 12.44 14.09
CA SER A 197 8.13 13.89 14.21
C SER A 197 7.01 14.58 13.43
N GLY A 198 6.59 15.75 13.90
CA GLY A 198 5.59 16.57 13.21
C GLY A 198 6.03 16.93 11.79
N LYS A 199 7.32 17.23 11.58
CA LYS A 199 7.87 17.54 10.26
C LYS A 199 7.75 16.36 9.28
N ALA A 200 8.07 15.14 9.71
CA ALA A 200 7.94 13.95 8.87
C ALA A 200 6.48 13.63 8.56
N PHE A 201 5.59 13.86 9.54
CA PHE A 201 4.15 13.73 9.36
C PHE A 201 3.62 14.72 8.32
N ASP A 202 3.91 16.01 8.47
CA ASP A 202 3.42 17.06 7.57
C ASP A 202 3.94 16.85 6.15
N ALA A 203 5.21 16.44 5.99
CA ALA A 203 5.78 16.10 4.69
C ALA A 203 5.06 14.92 4.01
N ALA A 204 4.77 13.85 4.76
CA ALA A 204 4.09 12.68 4.22
C ALA A 204 2.62 12.97 3.84
N VAL A 205 1.89 13.74 4.66
CA VAL A 205 0.51 14.14 4.35
C VAL A 205 0.47 15.00 3.09
N ASN A 206 1.39 15.97 2.96
CA ASN A 206 1.47 16.82 1.78
C ASN A 206 1.83 16.02 0.53
N ALA A 207 2.79 15.10 0.61
CA ALA A 207 3.17 14.26 -0.53
C ALA A 207 1.99 13.41 -1.05
N LEU A 208 1.16 12.85 -0.14
CA LEU A 208 -0.05 12.13 -0.53
C LEU A 208 -1.09 13.07 -1.18
N LYS A 209 -1.32 14.26 -0.62
CA LYS A 209 -2.26 15.25 -1.18
C LYS A 209 -1.82 15.75 -2.55
N ASP A 210 -0.54 16.02 -2.72
CA ASP A 210 0.06 16.45 -3.99
C ASP A 210 -0.02 15.36 -5.06
N ALA A 211 0.03 14.08 -4.66
CA ALA A 211 -0.24 12.93 -5.54
C ALA A 211 -1.74 12.69 -5.80
N GLY A 212 -2.62 13.55 -5.28
CA GLY A 212 -4.05 13.51 -5.49
C GLY A 212 -4.79 12.53 -4.59
N PHE A 213 -4.26 12.16 -3.43
CA PHE A 213 -5.02 11.50 -2.37
C PHE A 213 -5.79 12.53 -1.56
N GLU A 214 -6.90 12.10 -0.96
CA GLU A 214 -7.76 12.97 -0.16
C GLU A 214 -7.85 12.37 1.24
N GLU A 215 -7.58 13.20 2.23
CA GLU A 215 -7.68 12.84 3.64
C GLU A 215 -9.15 12.62 4.01
N GLY A 216 -9.45 11.57 4.78
CA GLY A 216 -10.80 11.11 5.08
C GLY A 216 -11.38 10.16 4.03
N VAL A 217 -11.01 10.28 2.75
CA VAL A 217 -11.48 9.41 1.66
C VAL A 217 -10.49 8.27 1.40
N HIS A 218 -9.25 8.62 1.04
CA HIS A 218 -8.23 7.67 0.64
C HIS A 218 -7.30 7.27 1.78
N PHE A 219 -7.11 8.14 2.77
CA PHE A 219 -6.30 7.86 3.96
C PHE A 219 -6.82 8.61 5.19
N THR A 220 -6.41 8.19 6.39
CA THR A 220 -6.59 8.96 7.63
C THR A 220 -5.24 9.32 8.22
N ALA A 221 -5.13 10.46 8.89
CA ALA A 221 -3.89 10.91 9.49
C ALA A 221 -4.12 11.42 10.92
N LYS A 222 -3.28 10.97 11.86
CA LYS A 222 -3.19 11.50 13.24
C LYS A 222 -1.78 12.01 13.46
N LYS A 223 -1.65 13.30 13.79
CA LYS A 223 -0.36 13.94 14.04
C LYS A 223 0.29 13.36 15.31
N PRO A 224 1.63 13.23 15.39
CA PRO A 224 2.29 12.90 16.64
C PRO A 224 2.06 14.01 17.68
N GLU A 225 1.64 13.62 18.88
CA GLU A 225 1.54 14.47 20.07
C GLU A 225 2.60 14.06 21.09
N LYS A 226 2.92 14.91 22.09
CA LYS A 226 4.08 14.77 22.99
C LYS A 226 4.33 13.32 23.47
N GLY A 227 5.28 12.63 22.86
CA GLY A 227 5.69 11.26 23.20
C GLY A 227 4.96 10.13 22.46
N GLU A 228 3.89 10.43 21.74
CA GLU A 228 3.14 9.49 20.90
C GLU A 228 3.59 9.55 19.43
N HIS A 229 3.57 8.38 18.78
CA HIS A 229 3.77 8.30 17.34
C HIS A 229 2.53 8.78 16.59
N GLY A 230 2.74 9.58 15.54
CA GLY A 230 1.71 9.85 14.57
C GLY A 230 1.44 8.61 13.74
N HIS A 231 0.34 8.63 12.99
CA HIS A 231 0.08 7.60 12.00
C HIS A 231 -0.66 8.14 10.79
N ILE A 232 -0.36 7.58 9.63
CA ILE A 232 -1.08 7.77 8.38
C ILE A 232 -1.52 6.39 7.93
N ASN A 233 -2.82 6.14 7.84
CA ASN A 233 -3.39 4.86 7.40
C ASN A 233 -4.01 5.03 6.02
N LEU A 234 -3.68 4.15 5.08
CA LEU A 234 -4.44 4.04 3.84
C LEU A 234 -5.82 3.42 4.16
N LYS A 235 -6.90 4.04 3.67
CA LYS A 235 -8.26 3.49 3.82
C LYS A 235 -8.49 2.44 2.74
N ILE A 236 -8.68 1.19 3.14
CA ILE A 236 -8.93 0.07 2.21
C ILE A 236 -10.45 -0.11 2.06
N PRO A 237 -10.99 -0.24 0.82
CA PRO A 237 -10.27 -0.36 -0.45
C PRO A 237 -9.98 0.98 -1.17
N ALA A 238 -10.59 2.08 -0.76
CA ALA A 238 -10.56 3.37 -1.47
C ALA A 238 -9.16 3.87 -1.88
N GLY A 239 -8.19 3.82 -0.96
CA GLY A 239 -6.82 4.20 -1.23
C GLY A 239 -6.11 3.30 -2.24
N LEU A 240 -6.43 2.00 -2.29
CA LEU A 240 -5.91 1.10 -3.33
C LEU A 240 -6.51 1.42 -4.70
N TRP A 241 -7.81 1.71 -4.74
CA TRP A 241 -8.47 2.14 -5.98
C TRP A 241 -7.84 3.42 -6.52
N ARG A 242 -7.48 4.35 -5.64
CA ARG A 242 -6.79 5.58 -6.04
C ARG A 242 -5.40 5.30 -6.62
N ILE A 243 -4.64 4.37 -6.05
CA ILE A 243 -3.34 3.95 -6.62
C ILE A 243 -3.56 3.32 -8.01
N GLU A 244 -4.56 2.45 -8.18
CA GLU A 244 -4.87 1.83 -9.46
C GLU A 244 -5.33 2.85 -10.51
N GLU A 245 -6.14 3.83 -10.12
CA GLU A 245 -6.52 4.93 -10.99
C GLU A 245 -5.31 5.74 -11.46
N LEU A 246 -4.39 6.08 -10.54
CA LEU A 246 -3.16 6.80 -10.86
C LEU A 246 -2.23 5.97 -11.75
N ARG A 247 -2.16 4.65 -11.55
CA ARG A 247 -1.44 3.72 -12.44
C ARG A 247 -1.98 3.82 -13.86
N ARG A 248 -3.32 3.80 -14.04
CA ARG A 248 -3.96 3.92 -15.36
C ARG A 248 -3.79 5.30 -15.99
N GLN A 249 -3.57 6.33 -15.17
CA GLN A 249 -3.22 7.68 -15.62
C GLN A 249 -1.72 7.82 -15.97
N GLY A 250 -0.92 6.76 -15.82
CA GLY A 250 0.50 6.75 -16.19
C GLY A 250 1.46 7.15 -15.07
N ALA A 251 1.06 7.08 -13.80
CA ALA A 251 1.96 7.34 -12.68
C ALA A 251 2.90 6.14 -12.42
N ASP A 252 4.15 6.23 -12.86
CA ASP A 252 5.18 5.18 -12.70
C ASP A 252 5.34 4.70 -11.25
N TRP A 253 5.28 5.61 -10.28
CA TRP A 253 5.40 5.24 -8.86
C TRP A 253 4.21 4.39 -8.40
N ALA A 254 3.01 4.61 -8.95
CA ALA A 254 1.82 3.84 -8.61
C ALA A 254 1.91 2.40 -9.16
N GLU A 255 2.45 2.23 -10.36
CA GLU A 255 2.78 0.92 -10.91
C GLU A 255 3.79 0.17 -10.03
N LYS A 256 4.89 0.82 -9.66
CA LYS A 256 5.90 0.25 -8.77
C LYS A 256 5.31 -0.13 -7.40
N ALA A 257 4.46 0.73 -6.83
CA ALA A 257 3.80 0.49 -5.55
C ALA A 257 2.90 -0.76 -5.61
N LEU A 258 2.06 -0.88 -6.64
CA LEU A 258 1.17 -2.03 -6.82
C LEU A 258 1.94 -3.31 -7.10
N ARG A 259 2.96 -3.27 -7.98
CA ARG A 259 3.81 -4.44 -8.23
C ARG A 259 4.46 -4.94 -6.95
N ARG A 260 5.03 -4.02 -6.15
CA ARG A 260 5.64 -4.37 -4.87
C ARG A 260 4.62 -4.93 -3.88
N LEU A 261 3.42 -4.34 -3.82
CA LEU A 261 2.34 -4.82 -2.97
C LEU A 261 1.92 -6.26 -3.34
N GLU A 262 1.84 -6.58 -4.63
CA GLU A 262 1.58 -7.93 -5.10
C GLU A 262 2.69 -8.92 -4.76
N GLU A 263 3.96 -8.54 -4.94
CA GLU A 263 5.11 -9.38 -4.56
C GLU A 263 5.04 -9.73 -3.07
N ILE A 264 4.77 -8.74 -2.21
CA ILE A 264 4.59 -8.93 -0.77
C ILE A 264 3.40 -9.86 -0.50
N ALA A 265 2.25 -9.63 -1.14
CA ALA A 265 1.02 -10.40 -0.90
C ALA A 265 1.14 -11.86 -1.35
N LYS A 266 1.77 -12.12 -2.51
CA LYS A 266 2.06 -13.48 -3.02
C LYS A 266 2.99 -14.21 -2.07
N ALA A 267 4.09 -13.57 -1.68
CA ALA A 267 5.06 -14.20 -0.81
C ALA A 267 4.51 -14.50 0.61
N ARG A 268 3.53 -13.72 1.08
CA ARG A 268 2.96 -13.84 2.44
C ARG A 268 1.57 -14.44 2.49
N GLY A 269 1.07 -14.98 1.38
CA GLY A 269 -0.18 -15.74 1.35
C GLY A 269 -1.45 -14.92 1.55
N PHE A 270 -1.45 -13.63 1.20
CA PHE A 270 -2.65 -12.77 1.26
C PHE A 270 -3.02 -12.15 -0.10
N TYR A 271 -2.53 -12.73 -1.20
CA TYR A 271 -2.82 -12.24 -2.55
C TYR A 271 -4.32 -12.20 -2.88
N ASP A 272 -5.09 -13.23 -2.50
CA ASP A 272 -6.54 -13.27 -2.76
C ASP A 272 -7.28 -12.10 -2.10
N LEU A 273 -6.88 -11.74 -0.88
CA LEU A 273 -7.43 -10.59 -0.15
C LEU A 273 -7.09 -9.27 -0.84
N LEU A 274 -5.85 -9.13 -1.32
CA LEU A 274 -5.43 -7.96 -2.10
C LEU A 274 -6.24 -7.86 -3.41
N GLU A 275 -6.43 -8.98 -4.11
CA GLU A 275 -7.18 -9.05 -5.36
C GLU A 275 -8.64 -8.68 -5.14
N GLU A 276 -9.27 -9.17 -4.06
CA GLU A 276 -10.64 -8.80 -3.70
C GLU A 276 -10.81 -7.28 -3.60
N TYR A 277 -9.84 -6.59 -2.99
CA TYR A 277 -9.87 -5.14 -2.87
C TYR A 277 -9.58 -4.40 -4.18
N LEU A 278 -8.65 -4.88 -4.99
CA LEU A 278 -8.24 -4.19 -6.23
C LEU A 278 -9.17 -4.44 -7.40
N ARG A 279 -9.82 -5.59 -7.46
CA ARG A 279 -10.65 -6.05 -8.58
C ARG A 279 -11.64 -4.97 -9.07
N PRO A 280 -12.45 -4.31 -8.22
CA PRO A 280 -13.37 -3.28 -8.70
C PRO A 280 -12.70 -2.14 -9.48
N ALA A 281 -11.50 -1.71 -9.06
CA ALA A 281 -10.75 -0.65 -9.74
C ALA A 281 -10.03 -1.13 -11.01
N ARG A 282 -9.58 -2.40 -11.04
CA ARG A 282 -8.96 -3.00 -12.22
C ARG A 282 -9.95 -3.21 -13.35
N GLU A 283 -11.13 -3.69 -12.99
CA GLU A 283 -12.21 -3.97 -13.93
C GLU A 283 -12.99 -2.70 -14.30
N ALA A 284 -12.78 -1.60 -13.58
CA ALA A 284 -13.48 -0.34 -13.81
C ALA A 284 -13.39 0.09 -15.28
N GLU A 285 -14.54 0.37 -15.89
CA GLU A 285 -14.62 0.86 -17.27
C GLU A 285 -13.93 -0.04 -18.33
N THR A 286 -13.89 -1.35 -18.10
CA THR A 286 -13.35 -2.32 -19.07
C THR A 286 -14.41 -2.81 -20.06
N VAL A 287 -15.70 -2.78 -19.68
CA VAL A 287 -16.82 -3.25 -20.49
C VAL A 287 -17.51 -2.08 -21.18
N ASP A 288 -17.66 -2.12 -22.51
CA ASP A 288 -18.54 -1.19 -23.21
C ASP A 288 -19.98 -1.71 -23.13
N PRO A 289 -20.91 -1.01 -22.45
CA PRO A 289 -22.28 -1.48 -22.34
C PRO A 289 -23.06 -1.41 -23.66
N ARG A 290 -22.57 -0.65 -24.64
CA ARG A 290 -23.31 -0.35 -25.88
C ARG A 290 -23.34 -1.58 -26.78
N GLY A 291 -24.54 -1.94 -27.21
CA GLY A 291 -24.79 -3.11 -28.04
C GLY A 291 -24.98 -4.41 -27.26
N LEU A 292 -24.85 -4.40 -25.92
CA LEU A 292 -25.22 -5.57 -25.10
C LEU A 292 -26.71 -5.90 -25.29
N VAL A 293 -26.99 -7.18 -25.48
CA VAL A 293 -28.35 -7.69 -25.74
C VAL A 293 -28.88 -8.41 -24.51
N ALA A 294 -30.05 -7.97 -24.02
CA ALA A 294 -30.84 -8.67 -23.03
C ALA A 294 -32.03 -9.32 -23.73
N GLU A 295 -32.02 -10.65 -23.81
CA GLU A 295 -33.01 -11.43 -24.53
C GLU A 295 -33.66 -12.49 -23.63
N ASP A 296 -34.97 -12.63 -23.78
CA ASP A 296 -35.81 -13.67 -23.21
C ASP A 296 -36.78 -14.13 -24.30
N ALA A 297 -36.46 -15.27 -24.92
CA ALA A 297 -37.23 -15.82 -26.02
C ALA A 297 -38.63 -16.28 -25.59
N GLU A 298 -38.79 -16.76 -24.35
CA GLU A 298 -40.07 -17.23 -23.83
C GLU A 298 -41.05 -16.06 -23.63
N ARG A 299 -40.53 -14.91 -23.22
CA ARG A 299 -41.32 -13.67 -23.03
C ARG A 299 -41.36 -12.80 -24.29
N GLY A 300 -40.64 -13.15 -25.35
CA GLY A 300 -40.55 -12.39 -26.58
C GLY A 300 -39.88 -11.01 -26.42
N ILE A 301 -39.01 -10.84 -25.42
CA ILE A 301 -38.35 -9.57 -25.13
C ILE A 301 -36.93 -9.60 -25.66
N LYS A 302 -36.58 -8.63 -26.51
CA LYS A 302 -35.21 -8.37 -26.94
C LYS A 302 -34.89 -6.89 -26.78
N ALA A 303 -33.99 -6.60 -25.84
CA ALA A 303 -33.55 -5.25 -25.52
C ALA A 303 -32.08 -5.07 -25.88
N VAL A 304 -31.75 -4.00 -26.61
CA VAL A 304 -30.35 -3.64 -26.93
C VAL A 304 -29.96 -2.40 -26.12
N ILE A 305 -28.92 -2.49 -25.32
CA ILE A 305 -28.43 -1.37 -24.51
C ILE A 305 -27.77 -0.34 -25.43
N ARG A 306 -28.24 0.91 -25.35
CA ARG A 306 -27.78 2.04 -26.18
C ARG A 306 -26.77 2.91 -25.45
N ASP A 307 -26.96 3.13 -24.16
CA ASP A 307 -26.06 3.94 -23.34
C ASP A 307 -26.25 3.65 -21.84
N VAL A 308 -25.19 3.83 -21.06
CA VAL A 308 -25.24 3.84 -19.60
C VAL A 308 -24.35 4.96 -19.10
N LYS A 309 -24.92 5.87 -18.31
CA LYS A 309 -24.21 7.04 -17.79
C LYS A 309 -24.55 7.35 -16.35
N VAL A 310 -23.61 7.99 -15.67
CA VAL A 310 -23.81 8.56 -14.33
C VAL A 310 -24.07 10.05 -14.45
N VAL A 311 -25.18 10.49 -13.89
CA VAL A 311 -25.53 11.90 -13.72
C VAL A 311 -25.50 12.23 -12.23
N ARG A 312 -24.93 13.37 -11.84
CA ARG A 312 -24.98 13.82 -10.45
C ARG A 312 -26.36 14.35 -10.11
N ASP A 313 -26.93 13.86 -9.01
CA ASP A 313 -28.18 14.31 -8.41
C ASP A 313 -27.89 14.77 -6.97
N GLY A 314 -27.44 16.02 -6.84
CA GLY A 314 -26.73 16.49 -5.64
C GLY A 314 -25.44 15.67 -5.42
N ASP A 315 -25.26 15.18 -4.20
CA ASP A 315 -24.12 14.34 -3.81
C ASP A 315 -24.32 12.85 -4.13
N ARG A 316 -25.41 12.48 -4.80
CA ARG A 316 -25.76 11.09 -5.10
C ARG A 316 -25.63 10.79 -6.60
N PRO A 317 -25.03 9.66 -7.00
CA PRO A 317 -24.94 9.29 -8.39
C PRO A 317 -26.25 8.64 -8.82
N ARG A 318 -26.83 9.20 -9.88
CA ARG A 318 -27.96 8.63 -10.61
C ARG A 318 -27.42 7.89 -11.82
N VAL A 319 -27.65 6.59 -11.88
CA VAL A 319 -27.37 5.80 -13.08
C VAL A 319 -28.57 5.90 -14.01
N VAL A 320 -28.33 6.26 -15.26
CA VAL A 320 -29.34 6.30 -16.33
C VAL A 320 -28.95 5.26 -17.37
N VAL A 321 -29.89 4.36 -17.67
CA VAL A 321 -29.76 3.30 -18.67
C VAL A 321 -30.70 3.60 -19.82
N GLU A 322 -30.17 3.65 -21.02
CA GLU A 322 -30.93 3.80 -22.27
C GLU A 322 -30.81 2.49 -23.07
N TYR A 323 -31.94 2.00 -23.58
CA TYR A 323 -32.04 0.73 -24.29
C TYR A 323 -33.17 0.78 -25.32
N GLU A 324 -33.12 -0.11 -26.30
CA GLU A 324 -34.11 -0.19 -27.37
C GLU A 324 -34.81 -1.55 -27.33
N VAL A 325 -36.15 -1.53 -27.41
CA VAL A 325 -36.99 -2.73 -27.56
C VAL A 325 -37.92 -2.50 -28.73
N ASN A 326 -37.93 -3.41 -29.71
CA ASN A 326 -38.79 -3.33 -30.89
C ASN A 326 -38.69 -1.98 -31.63
N GLY A 327 -37.48 -1.42 -31.75
CA GLY A 327 -37.24 -0.12 -32.40
C GLY A 327 -37.63 1.11 -31.57
N VAL A 328 -38.10 0.93 -30.34
CA VAL A 328 -38.47 2.04 -29.44
C VAL A 328 -37.40 2.21 -28.37
N THR A 329 -36.78 3.40 -28.34
CA THR A 329 -35.86 3.78 -27.27
C THR A 329 -36.61 4.04 -25.97
N LYS A 330 -36.18 3.35 -24.91
CA LYS A 330 -36.68 3.48 -23.54
C LYS A 330 -35.52 3.79 -22.62
N SER A 331 -35.83 4.34 -21.45
CA SER A 331 -34.83 4.56 -20.41
C SER A 331 -35.38 4.29 -19.02
N PHE A 332 -34.48 3.99 -18.09
CA PHE A 332 -34.78 4.01 -16.67
C PHE A 332 -33.59 4.55 -15.90
N SER A 333 -33.84 4.98 -14.66
CA SER A 333 -32.79 5.44 -13.77
C SER A 333 -33.02 5.01 -12.33
N PHE A 334 -31.94 4.98 -11.57
CA PHE A 334 -31.94 4.73 -10.13
C PHE A 334 -30.81 5.51 -9.49
N ILE A 335 -31.01 5.90 -8.22
CA ILE A 335 -30.09 6.77 -7.48
C ILE A 335 -29.49 5.97 -6.34
N TRP A 336 -28.17 6.00 -6.22
CA TRP A 336 -27.47 5.43 -5.07
C TRP A 336 -27.51 6.37 -3.87
N GLY A 337 -27.62 5.79 -2.68
CA GLY A 337 -27.53 6.53 -1.43
C GLY A 337 -26.96 5.67 -0.31
N VAL A 338 -26.67 6.32 0.80
CA VAL A 338 -26.23 5.68 2.05
C VAL A 338 -27.39 5.71 3.03
N THR A 339 -27.72 4.55 3.60
CA THR A 339 -28.68 4.48 4.70
C THR A 339 -28.10 5.07 5.99
N THR A 340 -28.94 5.37 6.98
CA THR A 340 -28.50 5.74 8.34
C THR A 340 -27.61 4.70 9.01
N ARG A 341 -27.58 3.45 8.51
CA ARG A 341 -26.71 2.36 8.98
C ARG A 341 -25.44 2.18 8.13
N GLY A 342 -25.06 3.18 7.32
CA GLY A 342 -23.85 3.14 6.49
C GLY A 342 -23.91 2.19 5.28
N ARG A 343 -25.08 1.61 4.96
CA ARG A 343 -25.22 0.72 3.80
C ARG A 343 -25.46 1.50 2.52
N VAL A 344 -24.69 1.19 1.48
CA VAL A 344 -24.88 1.70 0.11
C VAL A 344 -25.99 0.92 -0.59
N ILE A 345 -27.05 1.62 -0.98
CA ILE A 345 -28.23 1.03 -1.63
C ILE A 345 -28.77 1.91 -2.77
N ALA A 346 -29.52 1.29 -3.69
CA ALA A 346 -30.40 1.99 -4.63
C ALA A 346 -31.74 1.26 -4.73
N GLY A 347 -32.85 2.00 -4.73
CA GLY A 347 -34.19 1.45 -4.90
C GLY A 347 -34.68 1.63 -6.33
N MET A 348 -35.31 0.61 -6.91
CA MET A 348 -35.96 0.74 -8.22
C MET A 348 -37.16 -0.20 -8.40
N LYS A 349 -38.08 0.19 -9.27
CA LYS A 349 -39.21 -0.66 -9.70
C LYS A 349 -38.87 -1.37 -11.00
N LEU A 350 -38.94 -2.70 -10.99
CA LEU A 350 -38.74 -3.57 -12.14
C LEU A 350 -40.06 -3.95 -12.81
N ASN A 351 -40.00 -4.00 -14.14
CA ASN A 351 -40.86 -4.80 -15.01
C ASN A 351 -39.95 -5.81 -15.74
N ASP A 352 -40.53 -6.67 -16.58
CA ASP A 352 -39.78 -7.74 -17.27
C ASP A 352 -38.63 -7.19 -18.12
N GLU A 353 -38.85 -6.11 -18.86
CA GLU A 353 -37.82 -5.46 -19.69
C GLU A 353 -36.65 -4.94 -18.83
N LYS A 354 -36.94 -4.17 -17.77
CA LYS A 354 -35.93 -3.60 -16.88
C LYS A 354 -35.16 -4.68 -16.13
N ALA A 355 -35.84 -5.74 -15.72
CA ALA A 355 -35.22 -6.88 -15.03
C ALA A 355 -34.18 -7.57 -15.93
N LEU A 356 -34.51 -7.79 -17.20
CA LEU A 356 -33.60 -8.38 -18.18
C LEU A 356 -32.40 -7.49 -18.47
N VAL A 357 -32.64 -6.20 -18.76
CA VAL A 357 -31.58 -5.23 -19.04
C VAL A 357 -30.63 -5.12 -17.84
N LEU A 358 -31.17 -4.97 -16.63
CA LEU A 358 -30.37 -4.85 -15.42
C LEU A 358 -29.56 -6.12 -15.15
N ALA A 359 -30.17 -7.30 -15.29
CA ALA A 359 -29.47 -8.57 -15.09
C ALA A 359 -28.26 -8.75 -16.01
N VAL A 360 -28.33 -8.22 -17.25
CA VAL A 360 -27.17 -8.20 -18.16
C VAL A 360 -26.11 -7.20 -17.67
N LEU A 361 -26.51 -5.98 -17.29
CA LEU A 361 -25.58 -4.94 -16.85
C LEU A 361 -24.81 -5.28 -15.57
N ILE A 362 -25.40 -6.07 -14.66
CA ILE A 362 -24.76 -6.43 -13.38
C ILE A 362 -24.39 -7.90 -13.25
N GLY A 363 -24.59 -8.70 -14.30
CA GLY A 363 -24.30 -10.13 -14.31
C GLY A 363 -25.13 -10.99 -13.35
N ASP A 364 -26.21 -10.45 -12.75
CA ASP A 364 -27.04 -11.16 -11.78
C ASP A 364 -28.31 -11.72 -12.42
N LYS A 365 -28.26 -13.01 -12.80
CA LYS A 365 -29.40 -13.72 -13.40
C LYS A 365 -30.61 -13.83 -12.45
N ALA A 366 -30.41 -13.79 -11.13
CA ALA A 366 -31.50 -13.88 -10.16
C ALA A 366 -32.43 -12.65 -10.19
N ILE A 367 -32.04 -11.58 -10.89
CA ILE A 367 -32.87 -10.39 -11.08
C ILE A 367 -33.88 -10.58 -12.22
N ARG A 368 -33.62 -11.45 -13.20
CA ARG A 368 -34.47 -11.62 -14.41
C ARG A 368 -35.93 -11.96 -14.10
N GLU A 369 -36.17 -12.65 -12.99
CA GLU A 369 -37.50 -13.08 -12.57
C GLU A 369 -38.16 -12.13 -11.55
N LYS A 370 -37.44 -11.11 -11.10
CA LYS A 370 -37.96 -10.17 -10.09
C LYS A 370 -38.87 -9.13 -10.72
N ARG A 371 -40.03 -8.94 -10.09
CA ARG A 371 -41.01 -7.90 -10.43
C ARG A 371 -41.26 -7.00 -9.23
N GLY A 372 -41.59 -5.73 -9.49
CA GLY A 372 -41.88 -4.77 -8.43
C GLY A 372 -40.63 -4.12 -7.83
N SER A 373 -40.69 -3.73 -6.57
CA SER A 373 -39.61 -2.98 -5.91
C SER A 373 -38.43 -3.89 -5.56
N ILE A 374 -37.22 -3.49 -5.93
CA ILE A 374 -35.99 -4.16 -5.51
C ILE A 374 -35.03 -3.17 -4.84
N THR A 375 -34.11 -3.72 -4.06
CA THR A 375 -33.00 -2.99 -3.46
C THR A 375 -31.69 -3.52 -4.04
N LEU A 376 -30.94 -2.62 -4.70
CA LEU A 376 -29.57 -2.86 -5.11
C LEU A 376 -28.63 -2.57 -3.94
N THR A 377 -27.49 -3.26 -3.90
CA THR A 377 -26.48 -3.16 -2.82
C THR A 377 -25.12 -2.77 -3.41
N ALA A 378 -24.13 -2.52 -2.56
CA ALA A 378 -22.75 -2.26 -2.97
C ALA A 378 -22.20 -3.29 -3.97
N ARG A 379 -22.57 -4.57 -3.84
CA ARG A 379 -22.18 -5.61 -4.80
C ARG A 379 -22.63 -5.28 -6.22
N HIS A 380 -23.86 -4.79 -6.38
CA HIS A 380 -24.38 -4.38 -7.69
C HIS A 380 -23.74 -3.08 -8.18
N LEU A 381 -23.35 -2.18 -7.27
CA LEU A 381 -22.58 -0.98 -7.63
C LEU A 381 -21.23 -1.36 -8.23
N PHE A 382 -20.52 -2.33 -7.63
CA PHE A 382 -19.22 -2.77 -8.15
C PHE A 382 -19.34 -3.48 -9.50
N ALA A 383 -20.39 -4.26 -9.73
CA ALA A 383 -20.64 -4.83 -11.06
C ALA A 383 -20.89 -3.74 -12.12
N LEU A 384 -21.67 -2.70 -11.78
CA LEU A 384 -21.83 -1.54 -12.68
C LEU A 384 -20.53 -0.75 -12.87
N ALA A 385 -19.57 -0.88 -11.96
CA ALA A 385 -18.32 -0.15 -12.07
C ALA A 385 -17.49 -0.63 -13.27
N GLU A 386 -17.72 -1.87 -13.74
CA GLU A 386 -17.06 -2.42 -14.93
C GLU A 386 -17.41 -1.66 -16.21
N LEU A 387 -18.53 -0.94 -16.22
CA LEU A 387 -19.07 -0.28 -17.41
C LEU A 387 -18.35 1.04 -17.71
N LYS A 388 -17.95 1.23 -18.97
CA LYS A 388 -17.33 2.47 -19.47
C LYS A 388 -18.22 3.68 -19.22
N GLY A 389 -17.61 4.78 -18.77
CA GLY A 389 -18.28 6.05 -18.49
C GLY A 389 -19.03 6.12 -17.16
N VAL A 390 -19.03 5.03 -16.39
CA VAL A 390 -19.77 4.88 -15.13
C VAL A 390 -18.81 4.52 -13.98
N GLY A 391 -17.84 3.66 -14.27
CA GLY A 391 -16.97 3.01 -13.30
C GLY A 391 -16.33 3.90 -12.27
N TRP A 392 -15.46 4.80 -12.72
CA TRP A 392 -14.71 5.66 -11.79
C TRP A 392 -15.62 6.60 -11.02
N GLY A 393 -16.71 7.06 -11.64
CA GLY A 393 -17.71 7.89 -10.97
C GLY A 393 -18.38 7.18 -9.79
N LEU A 394 -18.75 5.91 -9.96
CA LEU A 394 -19.35 5.11 -8.88
C LEU A 394 -18.35 4.75 -7.78
N LEU A 395 -17.11 4.39 -8.14
CA LEU A 395 -16.09 4.03 -7.16
C LEU A 395 -15.64 5.23 -6.31
N ARG A 396 -15.46 6.41 -6.92
CA ARG A 396 -15.13 7.64 -6.19
C ARG A 396 -16.25 8.03 -5.24
N TRP A 397 -17.50 8.03 -5.72
CA TRP A 397 -18.64 8.31 -4.85
C TRP A 397 -18.74 7.30 -3.69
N TYR A 398 -18.54 6.01 -3.95
CA TYR A 398 -18.53 5.00 -2.88
C TYR A 398 -17.45 5.32 -1.83
N ALA A 399 -16.23 5.69 -2.27
CA ALA A 399 -15.14 6.05 -1.37
C ALA A 399 -15.48 7.28 -0.50
N GLU A 400 -16.06 8.31 -1.11
CA GLU A 400 -16.52 9.54 -0.44
C GLU A 400 -17.64 9.23 0.56
N ALA A 401 -18.67 8.50 0.14
CA ALA A 401 -19.82 8.10 0.96
C ALA A 401 -19.40 7.28 2.20
N MET A 402 -18.40 6.41 2.05
CA MET A 402 -17.88 5.61 3.17
C MET A 402 -16.96 6.41 4.11
N ARG A 403 -16.58 7.65 3.80
CA ARG A 403 -15.99 8.58 4.77
C ARG A 403 -16.95 8.86 5.91
N GLU A 404 -18.19 9.22 5.57
CA GLU A 404 -19.18 9.78 6.49
C GLU A 404 -19.80 8.72 7.42
N SER A 405 -19.85 7.46 6.98
CA SER A 405 -20.35 6.35 7.79
C SER A 405 -19.42 5.90 8.93
N ALA A 406 -18.17 6.35 8.95
CA ALA A 406 -17.19 5.99 9.99
C ALA A 406 -17.14 7.01 11.14
N GLU A 407 -17.87 8.12 11.02
CA GLU A 407 -17.95 9.21 12.02
C GLU A 407 -19.28 9.20 12.82
N LEU A 408 -20.16 8.23 12.56
CA LEU A 408 -21.40 7.92 13.30
C LEU A 408 -21.25 6.56 14.01
#